data_AF-A0A970HND0-F1
#
_entry.id   AF-A0A970HND0-F1
#
_cell.length_a   1.000
_cell.length_b   1.000
_cell.length_c   1.000
_cell.angle_alpha   90.00
_cell.angle_beta   90.00
_cell.angle_gamma   90.00
#
_symmetry.space_group_name_H-M   'P 1'
#
loop_
_entity.id
_entity.type
_entity.pdbx_description
1 polymer ?
#
loop_
_entity_poly.entity_id
_entity_poly.type
_entity_poly.pdbx_seq_one_letter_code
_entity_poly.pdbx_strand_id
1 'polypeptide(L)'
;MSQDLVIRQKAEDMIAYAYEALRQFPRSERHTLAADIKRSMFRLLALIITTNKRYYKKSTLQDLDIELDVLRSYVRLAMTLGFLPFRKYEIWAGQLNEIGRMVGGWMRSVKQ
;
A
#
# COMPACT_ATOMS: atom_id res chain seq x y z
N MET A 1 -13.40 18.20 2.06
CA MET A 1 -12.08 17.57 1.85
C MET A 1 -12.13 16.77 0.57
N SER A 2 -11.30 17.12 -0.42
CA SER A 2 -11.19 16.35 -1.67
C SER A 2 -10.76 14.92 -1.37
N GLN A 3 -11.39 13.91 -1.99
CA GLN A 3 -11.10 12.49 -1.73
C GLN A 3 -9.61 12.15 -1.94
N ASP A 4 -8.96 12.89 -2.83
CA ASP A 4 -7.53 12.90 -3.14
C ASP A 4 -6.62 13.06 -1.91
N LEU A 5 -6.99 13.95 -0.98
CA LEU A 5 -6.22 14.20 0.25
C LEU A 5 -6.40 13.07 1.27
N VAL A 6 -7.57 12.42 1.26
CA VAL A 6 -7.91 11.35 2.20
C VAL A 6 -7.15 10.07 1.89
N ILE A 7 -7.07 9.67 0.62
CA ILE A 7 -6.32 8.47 0.22
C ILE A 7 -4.83 8.62 0.52
N ARG A 8 -4.27 9.83 0.35
CA ARG A 8 -2.87 10.11 0.68
C ARG A 8 -2.62 9.93 2.18
N GLN A 9 -3.48 10.51 3.03
CA GLN A 9 -3.36 10.39 4.48
C GLN A 9 -3.44 8.91 4.92
N LYS A 10 -4.41 8.16 4.37
CA LYS A 10 -4.54 6.72 4.66
C LYS A 10 -3.31 5.91 4.28
N ALA A 11 -2.65 6.24 3.17
CA ALA A 11 -1.41 5.60 2.78
C ALA A 11 -0.25 5.97 3.72
N GLU A 12 -0.15 7.23 4.14
CA GLU A 12 0.85 7.68 5.12
C GLU A 12 0.66 6.98 6.49
N ASP A 13 -0.58 6.87 6.97
CA ASP A 13 -0.92 6.16 8.21
C ASP A 13 -0.59 4.66 8.12
N MET A 14 -0.87 4.03 6.98
CA MET A 14 -0.51 2.63 6.71
C MET A 14 1.01 2.43 6.71
N ILE A 15 1.76 3.37 6.14
CA ILE A 15 3.23 3.34 6.15
C ILE A 15 3.76 3.45 7.58
N ALA A 16 3.22 4.36 8.40
CA ALA A 16 3.63 4.51 9.78
C ALA A 16 3.44 3.21 10.58
N TYR A 17 2.26 2.58 10.44
CA TYR A 17 1.97 1.29 11.05
C TYR A 17 2.89 0.17 10.53
N ALA A 18 3.13 0.14 9.22
CA ALA A 18 4.01 -0.85 8.59
C ALA A 18 5.44 -0.80 9.15
N TYR A 19 5.97 0.38 9.47
CA TYR A 19 7.30 0.49 10.09
C TYR A 19 7.36 -0.23 11.44
N GLU A 20 6.30 -0.15 12.26
CA GLU A 20 6.23 -0.88 13.52
C GLU A 20 6.08 -2.39 13.31
N ALA A 21 5.33 -2.81 12.29
CA ALA A 21 5.17 -4.21 11.93
C ALA A 21 6.50 -4.83 11.44
N LEU A 22 7.27 -4.11 10.62
CA LEU A 22 8.53 -4.60 10.06
C LEU A 22 9.66 -4.72 11.10
N ARG A 23 9.56 -4.08 12.27
CA ARG A 23 10.61 -4.16 13.32
C ARG A 23 10.85 -5.58 13.84
N GLN A 24 9.82 -6.42 13.80
CA GLN A 24 9.88 -7.80 14.29
C GLN A 24 10.48 -8.78 13.27
N PHE A 25 10.75 -8.34 12.03
CA PHE A 25 11.34 -9.21 11.01
C PHE A 25 12.73 -9.67 11.45
N PRO A 26 13.10 -10.94 11.18
CA PRO A 26 14.41 -11.45 11.49
C PRO A 26 15.49 -10.63 10.77
N ARG A 27 16.70 -10.56 11.35
CA ARG A 27 17.80 -9.76 10.78
C ARG A 27 18.15 -10.16 9.34
N SER A 28 18.06 -11.46 9.02
CA SER A 28 18.29 -11.98 7.66
C SER A 28 17.34 -11.36 6.63
N GLU A 29 16.10 -11.07 7.01
CA GLU A 29 15.05 -10.60 6.09
C GLU A 29 14.90 -9.07 6.06
N ARG A 30 15.67 -8.34 6.87
CA ARG A 30 15.59 -6.88 6.94
C ARG A 30 15.99 -6.20 5.63
N HIS A 31 16.90 -6.81 4.89
CA HIS A 31 17.45 -6.27 3.64
C HIS A 31 16.85 -6.94 2.39
N THR A 32 15.93 -7.88 2.56
CA THR A 32 15.21 -8.57 1.49
C THR A 32 13.73 -8.16 1.54
N LEU A 33 12.85 -9.01 2.08
CA LEU A 33 11.41 -8.81 2.04
C LEU A 33 10.98 -7.51 2.76
N ALA A 34 11.59 -7.16 3.89
CA ALA A 34 11.25 -5.91 4.57
C ALA A 34 11.67 -4.67 3.76
N ALA A 35 12.76 -4.75 2.99
CA ALA A 35 13.20 -3.67 2.11
C ALA A 35 12.27 -3.56 0.88
N ASP A 36 11.88 -4.68 0.29
CA ASP A 36 10.96 -4.72 -0.84
C ASP A 36 9.56 -4.20 -0.45
N ILE A 37 9.06 -4.58 0.73
CA ILE A 37 7.80 -4.04 1.27
C ILE A 37 7.90 -2.52 1.43
N LYS A 38 8.99 -2.00 2.02
CA LYS A 38 9.19 -0.55 2.15
C LYS A 38 9.22 0.15 0.80
N ARG A 39 9.96 -0.39 -0.16
CA ARG A 39 10.04 0.18 -1.51
C ARG A 39 8.68 0.22 -2.18
N SER A 40 7.91 -0.86 -2.06
CA SER A 40 6.55 -0.97 -2.60
C SER A 40 5.60 0.04 -1.97
N MET A 41 5.64 0.19 -0.64
CA MET A 41 4.86 1.21 0.06
C MET A 41 5.16 2.65 -0.40
N PHE A 42 6.43 2.99 -0.55
CA PHE A 42 6.81 4.33 -1.04
C PHE A 42 6.44 4.52 -2.52
N ARG A 43 6.52 3.46 -3.34
CA ARG A 43 6.05 3.50 -4.73
C ARG A 43 4.54 3.75 -4.79
N LEU A 44 3.77 3.07 -3.94
CA LEU A 44 2.33 3.27 -3.79
C LEU A 44 2.01 4.74 -3.46
N LEU A 45 2.67 5.31 -2.45
CA LEU A 45 2.48 6.72 -2.08
C LEU A 45 2.85 7.67 -3.22
N ALA A 46 3.95 7.42 -3.93
CA ALA A 46 4.36 8.22 -5.08
C ALA A 46 3.31 8.16 -6.21
N LEU A 47 2.72 6.99 -6.48
CA LEU A 47 1.65 6.81 -7.46
C LEU A 47 0.37 7.55 -7.06
N ILE A 48 -0.02 7.51 -5.77
CA ILE A 48 -1.14 8.28 -5.24
C ILE A 48 -0.91 9.78 -5.45
N ILE A 49 0.27 10.30 -5.08
CA ILE A 49 0.62 11.72 -5.24
C ILE A 49 0.65 12.11 -6.71
N THR A 50 1.21 11.26 -7.57
CA THR A 50 1.28 11.52 -9.02
C THR A 50 -0.10 11.58 -9.64
N THR A 51 -0.98 10.65 -9.26
CA THR A 51 -2.38 10.62 -9.72
C THR A 51 -3.17 11.84 -9.22
N ASN A 52 -2.89 12.32 -8.01
CA ASN A 52 -3.48 13.54 -7.45
C ASN A 52 -2.99 14.81 -8.18
N LYS A 53 -1.72 14.87 -8.60
CA LYS A 53 -1.10 16.08 -9.19
C LYS A 53 -1.24 16.18 -10.71
N ARG A 54 -1.15 15.06 -11.43
CA ARG A 54 -1.31 15.05 -12.89
C ARG A 54 -2.78 14.82 -13.18
N TYR A 55 -3.39 15.72 -13.95
CA TYR A 55 -4.68 15.49 -14.58
C TYR A 55 -4.66 14.11 -15.27
N TYR A 56 -5.33 13.17 -14.61
CA TYR A 56 -5.59 11.76 -14.88
C TYR A 56 -5.03 11.18 -16.19
N LYS A 57 -3.88 10.49 -16.10
CA LYS A 57 -3.51 9.47 -17.10
C LYS A 57 -4.00 8.11 -16.61
N LYS A 58 -4.87 7.45 -17.38
CA LYS A 58 -5.40 6.09 -17.10
C LYS A 58 -4.29 5.08 -16.74
N SER A 59 -3.10 5.21 -17.33
CA SER A 59 -1.95 4.35 -17.05
C SER A 59 -1.48 4.42 -15.60
N THR A 60 -1.43 5.61 -14.99
CA THR A 60 -0.94 5.77 -13.60
C THR A 60 -1.90 5.18 -12.57
N LEU A 61 -3.21 5.22 -12.84
CA LEU A 61 -4.20 4.54 -11.99
C LEU A 61 -4.10 3.02 -12.08
N GLN A 62 -3.79 2.47 -13.25
CA GLN A 62 -3.49 1.04 -13.38
C GLN A 62 -2.21 0.66 -12.64
N ASP A 63 -1.15 1.47 -12.76
CA ASP A 63 0.09 1.26 -12.01
C ASP A 63 -0.17 1.26 -10.50
N LEU A 64 -1.04 2.15 -10.01
CA LEU A 64 -1.45 2.24 -8.61
C LEU A 64 -2.18 0.97 -8.14
N ASP A 65 -3.11 0.47 -8.95
CA ASP A 65 -3.87 -0.76 -8.65
C ASP A 65 -2.95 -1.99 -8.62
N ILE A 66 -2.05 -2.12 -9.61
CA ILE A 66 -1.05 -3.19 -9.65
C ILE A 66 -0.14 -3.14 -8.42
N GLU A 67 0.33 -1.95 -8.03
CA GLU A 67 1.21 -1.80 -6.87
C GLU A 67 0.52 -2.17 -5.56
N LEU A 68 -0.79 -1.91 -5.43
CA LEU A 68 -1.58 -2.38 -4.28
C LEU A 68 -1.59 -3.91 -4.18
N ASP A 69 -1.77 -4.61 -5.29
CA ASP A 69 -1.79 -6.08 -5.30
C ASP A 69 -0.42 -6.70 -5.04
N VAL A 70 0.65 -6.06 -5.52
CA VAL A 70 2.03 -6.41 -5.16
C VAL A 70 2.23 -6.28 -3.65
N LEU A 71 1.86 -5.14 -3.06
CA LEU A 71 2.01 -4.91 -1.63
C LEU A 71 1.19 -5.88 -0.78
N ARG A 72 -0.07 -6.18 -1.17
CA ARG A 72 -0.90 -7.21 -0.54
C ARG A 72 -0.22 -8.57 -0.56
N SER A 73 0.38 -8.93 -1.70
CA SER A 73 1.07 -10.22 -1.87
C SER A 73 2.28 -10.32 -0.95
N TYR A 74 3.09 -9.26 -0.83
CA TYR A 74 4.22 -9.24 0.10
C TYR A 74 3.81 -9.32 1.57
N VAL A 75 2.75 -8.60 1.97
CA VAL A 75 2.24 -8.63 3.35
C VAL A 75 1.69 -10.02 3.69
N ARG A 76 0.99 -10.67 2.75
CA ARG A 76 0.53 -12.06 2.90
C ARG A 76 1.72 -13.03 2.98
N LEU A 77 2.72 -12.87 2.13
CA LEU A 77 3.92 -13.71 2.16
C LEU A 77 4.67 -13.58 3.48
N ALA A 78 4.81 -12.37 4.02
CA ALA A 78 5.41 -12.15 5.33
C ALA A 78 4.68 -12.86 6.46
N MET A 79 3.35 -12.95 6.38
CA MET A 79 2.54 -13.75 7.32
C MET A 79 2.79 -15.25 7.12
N THR A 80 2.75 -15.74 5.87
CA THR A 80 2.99 -17.16 5.54
C THR A 80 4.37 -17.64 5.99
N LEU A 81 5.39 -16.79 5.88
CA LEU A 81 6.76 -17.08 6.32
C LEU A 81 6.95 -16.94 7.85
N GLY A 82 5.91 -16.52 8.58
CA GLY A 82 5.95 -16.36 10.04
C GLY A 82 6.65 -15.08 10.52
N PHE A 83 6.99 -14.15 9.63
CA PHE A 83 7.65 -12.87 9.99
C PHE A 83 6.64 -11.83 10.49
N LEU A 84 5.35 -12.05 10.21
CA LEU A 84 4.26 -11.17 10.59
C LEU A 84 3.21 -11.93 11.39
N PRO A 85 3.01 -11.63 12.70
CA PRO A 85 1.93 -12.20 13.48
C PRO A 85 0.58 -11.89 12.84
N PHE A 86 -0.33 -12.86 12.90
CA PHE A 86 -1.65 -12.79 12.25
C PHE A 86 -2.42 -11.51 12.60
N ARG A 87 -2.42 -11.09 13.87
CA ARG A 87 -3.10 -9.87 14.32
C ARG A 87 -2.54 -8.61 13.64
N LYS A 88 -1.23 -8.54 13.41
CA LYS A 88 -0.62 -7.41 12.72
C LYS A 88 -0.90 -7.43 11.23
N TYR A 89 -0.90 -8.62 10.63
CA TYR A 89 -1.31 -8.85 9.26
C TYR A 89 -2.76 -8.40 9.03
N GLU A 90 -3.68 -8.77 9.91
CA GLU A 90 -5.10 -8.43 9.79
C GLU A 90 -5.32 -6.91 9.77
N ILE A 91 -4.67 -6.17 10.67
CA ILE A 91 -4.72 -4.70 10.70
C ILE A 91 -4.16 -4.12 9.39
N TRP A 92 -3.00 -4.59 8.95
CA TRP A 92 -2.36 -4.09 7.73
C TRP A 92 -3.21 -4.38 6.48
N ALA A 93 -3.71 -5.61 6.36
CA ALA A 93 -4.59 -6.03 5.28
C ALA A 93 -5.89 -5.21 5.28
N GLY A 94 -6.44 -4.89 6.45
CA GLY A 94 -7.59 -3.99 6.60
C GLY A 94 -7.32 -2.60 6.01
N GLN A 95 -6.16 -2.01 6.32
CA GLN A 95 -5.74 -0.71 5.77
C GLN A 95 -5.57 -0.78 4.23
N LEU A 96 -4.92 -1.84 3.72
CA LEU A 96 -4.74 -2.05 2.27
C LEU A 96 -6.07 -2.25 1.54
N ASN A 97 -7.03 -2.90 2.18
CA ASN A 97 -8.38 -3.08 1.62
C ASN A 97 -9.15 -1.76 1.60
N GLU A 98 -9.01 -0.94 2.64
CA GLU A 98 -9.58 0.41 2.67
C GLU A 98 -9.03 1.28 1.53
N ILE A 99 -7.70 1.33 1.37
CA ILE A 99 -7.04 2.05 0.28
C ILE A 99 -7.51 1.52 -1.08
N GLY A 100 -7.60 0.19 -1.25
CA GLY A 100 -8.10 -0.42 -2.48
C GLY A 100 -9.53 -0.04 -2.85
N ARG A 101 -10.44 0.06 -1.87
CA ARG A 101 -11.81 0.54 -2.12
C ARG A 101 -11.82 1.99 -2.62
N MET A 102 -10.95 2.84 -2.08
CA MET A 102 -10.79 4.22 -2.53
C MET A 102 -10.23 4.31 -3.95
N VAL A 103 -9.17 3.55 -4.26
CA VAL A 103 -8.60 3.46 -5.62
C VAL A 103 -9.64 2.97 -6.62
N GLY A 104 -10.38 1.91 -6.30
CA GLY A 104 -11.43 1.39 -7.16
C GLY A 104 -12.57 2.39 -7.40
N GLY A 105 -12.91 3.20 -6.39
CA GLY A 105 -13.83 4.34 -6.55
C GLY A 105 -13.30 5.38 -7.52
N TRP A 106 -12.01 5.72 -7.40
CA TRP A 106 -11.35 6.70 -8.26
C TRP A 106 -11.26 6.23 -9.71
N MET A 107 -10.93 4.96 -9.95
CA MET A 107 -10.92 4.36 -11.28
C MET A 107 -12.29 4.40 -11.96
N ARG A 108 -13.38 4.22 -11.20
CA ARG A 108 -14.74 4.35 -11.74
C ARG A 108 -15.06 5.79 -12.12
N SER A 109 -14.68 6.75 -11.28
CA SER A 109 -14.88 8.18 -11.55
C SER A 109 -14.13 8.68 -12.79
N VAL A 110 -13.02 8.05 -13.18
CA VAL A 110 -12.22 8.42 -14.36
C VAL A 110 -12.64 7.66 -15.63
N LYS A 111 -13.44 6.60 -15.50
CA LYS A 111 -14.01 5.86 -16.64
C LYS A 111 -15.35 6.44 -17.13
N GLN A 112 -16.07 7.17 -16.28
CA GLN A 112 -17.21 8.01 -16.69
C GLN A 112 -16.71 9.32 -17.30
#